data_AF-A0A951K7T9-F1
#
_entry.id   AF-A0A951K7T9-F1
#
_cell.length_a   1.000
_cell.length_b   1.000
_cell.length_c   1.000
_cell.angle_alpha   90.00
_cell.angle_beta   90.00
_cell.angle_gamma   90.00
#
_symmetry.space_group_name_H-M   'P 1'
#
loop_
_entity.id
_entity.type
_entity.pdbx_description
1 polymer ?
#
loop_
_entity_poly.entity_id
_entity_poly.type
_entity_poly.pdbx_seq_one_letter_code
_entity_poly.pdbx_strand_id
1 'polypeptide(L)'
;MILRESHRERFAHEFLNYLLRAPVSAAAAQATATATANGAAQELLPEGMRNNPTLYPAPEIFRRGEWTRTNPPAIQRLRDRIWTEVKSSV
;
A
#
# COMPACT_ATOMS: atom_id res chain seq x y z
N MET A 1 -6.86 -4.38 -8.04
CA MET A 1 -8.29 -4.51 -8.43
C MET A 1 -8.36 -4.93 -9.89
N ILE A 2 -9.44 -5.60 -10.31
CA ILE A 2 -9.70 -5.91 -11.72
C ILE A 2 -10.75 -4.92 -12.21
N LEU A 3 -10.46 -4.18 -13.28
CA LEU A 3 -11.38 -3.20 -13.86
C LEU A 3 -12.61 -3.91 -14.43
N ARG A 4 -13.79 -3.29 -14.30
CA ARG A 4 -15.06 -3.84 -14.81
C ARG A 4 -15.02 -4.06 -16.32
N GLU A 5 -14.32 -3.19 -17.02
CA GLU A 5 -14.14 -3.18 -18.47
C GLU A 5 -12.99 -4.10 -18.96
N SER A 6 -12.38 -4.89 -18.07
CA SER A 6 -11.28 -5.78 -18.46
C SER A 6 -11.75 -6.93 -19.35
N HIS A 7 -11.17 -7.04 -20.55
CA HIS A 7 -11.39 -8.18 -21.44
C HIS A 7 -10.53 -9.42 -21.09
N ARG A 8 -9.73 -9.36 -20.01
CA ARG A 8 -8.75 -10.39 -19.63
C ARG A 8 -8.86 -10.78 -18.14
N GLU A 9 -10.08 -10.84 -17.61
CA GLU A 9 -10.34 -11.10 -16.19
C GLU A 9 -9.66 -12.37 -15.66
N ARG A 10 -9.69 -13.46 -16.44
CA ARG A 10 -9.05 -14.73 -16.04
C ARG A 10 -7.55 -14.54 -15.79
N PHE A 11 -6.83 -13.91 -16.71
CA PHE A 11 -5.39 -13.68 -16.55
C PHE A 11 -5.09 -12.71 -15.41
N ALA A 12 -5.97 -11.73 -15.16
CA ALA A 12 -5.83 -10.85 -14.01
C ALA A 12 -5.94 -11.64 -12.68
N HIS A 13 -6.87 -12.59 -12.58
CA HIS A 13 -6.95 -13.47 -11.40
C HIS A 13 -5.74 -14.40 -11.28
N GLU A 14 -5.26 -14.99 -12.38
CA GLU A 14 -4.05 -15.81 -12.38
C GLU A 14 -2.81 -15.01 -11.92
N PHE A 15 -2.70 -13.76 -12.34
CA PHE A 15 -1.63 -12.87 -11.90
C PHE A 15 -1.75 -12.49 -10.42
N LEU A 16 -2.95 -12.20 -9.92
CA LEU A 16 -3.18 -11.97 -8.49
C LEU A 16 -2.79 -13.20 -7.66
N ASN A 17 -3.19 -14.40 -8.11
CA ASN A 17 -2.80 -15.66 -7.46
C ASN A 17 -1.27 -15.84 -7.45
N TYR A 18 -0.57 -15.44 -8.51
CA TYR A 18 0.89 -15.46 -8.57
C TYR A 18 1.51 -14.50 -7.54
N LEU A 19 1.05 -13.25 -7.50
CA LEU A 19 1.56 -12.24 -6.56
C LEU A 19 1.37 -12.65 -5.09
N LEU A 20 0.26 -13.34 -4.77
CA LEU A 20 -0.05 -13.81 -3.41
C LEU A 20 0.80 -14.98 -2.93
N ARG A 21 1.62 -15.60 -3.78
CA ARG A 21 2.58 -16.63 -3.34
C ARG A 21 3.65 -16.00 -2.46
N ALA A 22 3.93 -16.58 -1.30
CA ALA A 22 4.83 -15.99 -0.32
C ALA A 22 6.22 -15.60 -0.88
N PRO A 23 6.92 -16.45 -1.67
CA PRO A 23 8.23 -16.07 -2.24
C PRO A 23 8.13 -14.90 -3.22
N VAL A 24 7.04 -14.80 -3.97
CA VAL A 24 6.82 -13.72 -4.95
C VAL A 24 6.54 -12.41 -4.23
N SER A 25 5.62 -12.43 -3.26
CA SER A 25 5.32 -11.29 -2.39
C SER A 25 6.57 -10.80 -1.64
N ALA A 26 7.42 -11.70 -1.15
CA ALA A 26 8.64 -11.35 -0.43
C ALA A 26 9.68 -10.71 -1.35
N ALA A 27 9.88 -11.27 -2.55
CA ALA A 27 10.76 -10.68 -3.55
C ALA A 27 10.30 -9.28 -3.98
N ALA A 28 8.98 -9.08 -4.18
CA ALA A 28 8.43 -7.77 -4.52
C ALA A 28 8.62 -6.74 -3.39
N ALA A 29 8.38 -7.15 -2.14
CA ALA A 29 8.60 -6.30 -0.97
C ALA A 29 10.07 -5.89 -0.85
N GLN A 30 11.00 -6.84 -0.98
CA GLN A 30 12.44 -6.58 -0.91
C GLN A 30 12.90 -5.65 -2.03
N ALA A 31 12.44 -5.86 -3.26
CA ALA A 31 12.82 -5.04 -4.41
C ALA A 31 12.31 -3.59 -4.30
N THR A 32 11.18 -3.38 -3.64
CA THR A 32 10.55 -2.04 -3.49
C THR A 32 10.80 -1.40 -2.12
N ALA A 33 11.46 -2.12 -1.20
CA ALA A 33 11.64 -1.72 0.20
C ALA A 33 10.32 -1.35 0.91
N THR A 34 9.23 -2.06 0.62
CA THR A 34 7.90 -1.83 1.22
C THR A 34 7.47 -2.97 2.13
N ALA A 35 6.58 -2.68 3.09
CA ALA A 35 5.98 -3.70 3.95
C ALA A 35 5.00 -4.57 3.15
N THR A 36 5.09 -5.89 3.31
CA THR A 36 4.12 -6.81 2.68
C THR A 36 2.93 -7.05 3.61
N ALA A 37 1.73 -7.14 3.04
CA ALA A 37 0.52 -7.53 3.76
C ALA A 37 0.36 -9.06 3.86
N ASN A 38 1.26 -9.84 3.24
CA ASN A 38 1.25 -11.30 3.28
C ASN A 38 2.15 -11.80 4.41
N GLY A 39 1.56 -12.30 5.49
CA GLY A 39 2.31 -12.76 6.68
C GLY A 39 3.35 -13.85 6.36
N ALA A 40 3.00 -14.82 5.51
CA ALA A 40 3.95 -15.86 5.09
C ALA A 40 5.11 -15.30 4.26
N ALA A 41 4.90 -14.20 3.53
CA ALA A 41 5.97 -13.52 2.81
C ALA A 41 6.90 -12.73 3.77
N GLN A 42 6.34 -12.12 4.81
CA GLN A 42 7.11 -11.41 5.84
C GLN A 42 8.12 -12.35 6.52
N GLU A 43 7.73 -13.61 6.76
CA GLU A 43 8.62 -14.66 7.29
C GLU A 43 9.75 -15.10 6.34
N LEU A 44 9.74 -14.65 5.09
CA LEU A 44 10.81 -14.90 4.12
C LEU A 44 11.74 -13.70 3.94
N LEU A 45 11.40 -12.54 4.49
CA LEU A 45 12.22 -11.33 4.37
C LEU A 45 13.52 -11.44 5.18
N PRO A 46 14.60 -10.77 4.75
CA PRO A 46 15.81 -10.61 5.57
C PRO A 46 15.48 -10.04 6.94
N GLU A 47 16.21 -10.47 7.97
CA GLU A 47 15.94 -10.10 9.37
C GLU A 47 15.87 -8.57 9.57
N GLY A 48 16.80 -7.84 8.98
CA GLY A 48 16.84 -6.37 9.07
C GLY A 48 15.62 -5.68 8.46
N MET A 49 14.92 -6.32 7.52
CA MET A 49 13.67 -5.80 6.96
C MET A 49 12.45 -6.28 7.75
N ARG A 50 12.43 -7.56 8.14
CA ARG A 50 11.35 -8.19 8.91
C ARG A 50 11.14 -7.53 10.27
N ASN A 51 12.23 -7.13 10.92
CA ASN A 51 12.24 -6.51 12.24
C ASN A 51 12.34 -4.98 12.18
N ASN A 52 12.22 -4.36 10.99
CA ASN A 52 12.32 -2.92 10.85
C ASN A 52 11.06 -2.23 11.41
N PRO A 53 11.16 -1.44 12.49
CA PRO A 53 9.99 -0.81 13.12
C PRO A 53 9.34 0.28 12.26
N THR A 54 10.02 0.78 11.22
CA THR A 54 9.42 1.69 10.24
C THR A 54 8.49 0.96 9.28
N LEU A 55 8.80 -0.30 8.93
CA LEU A 55 7.96 -1.13 8.06
C LEU A 55 6.88 -1.88 8.85
N TYR A 56 7.26 -2.39 10.03
CA TYR A 56 6.41 -3.17 10.92
C TYR A 56 6.42 -2.54 12.32
N PRO A 57 5.70 -1.43 12.52
CA PRO A 57 5.68 -0.71 13.79
C PRO A 57 5.04 -1.54 14.90
N ALA A 58 5.39 -1.20 16.15
CA ALA A 58 4.75 -1.79 17.32
C ALA A 58 3.21 -1.56 17.29
N PRO A 59 2.40 -2.49 17.83
CA PRO A 59 0.94 -2.38 17.81
C PRO A 59 0.40 -1.06 18.38
N GLU A 60 1.06 -0.52 19.40
CA GLU A 60 0.72 0.74 20.08
C GLU A 60 0.88 1.94 19.15
N ILE A 61 1.91 1.93 18.31
CA ILE A 61 2.15 2.96 17.29
C ILE A 61 1.13 2.79 16.16
N PHE A 62 0.94 1.56 15.68
CA PHE A 62 0.01 1.27 14.59
C PHE A 62 -1.43 1.70 14.93
N ARG A 63 -1.88 1.47 16.18
CA ARG A 63 -3.21 1.87 16.67
C ARG A 63 -3.48 3.37 16.69
N ARG A 64 -2.43 4.21 16.64
CA ARG A 64 -2.57 5.67 16.56
C ARG A 64 -2.82 6.16 15.13
N GLY A 65 -2.64 5.30 14.13
CA GLY A 65 -2.88 5.64 12.73
C GLY A 65 -4.36 5.87 12.44
N GLU A 66 -4.64 6.80 11.53
CA GLU A 66 -5.99 7.08 11.05
C GLU A 66 -6.12 6.73 9.57
N TRP A 67 -7.21 6.07 9.20
CA TRP A 67 -7.57 5.89 7.81
C TRP A 67 -8.17 7.16 7.25
N THR A 68 -7.71 7.56 6.07
CA THR A 68 -8.34 8.66 5.34
C THR A 68 -9.78 8.31 4.99
N ARG A 69 -10.70 9.23 5.27
CA ARG A 69 -12.12 9.08 4.95
C ARG A 69 -12.46 9.80 3.66
N THR A 70 -13.50 9.34 2.99
CA THR A 70 -14.06 10.07 1.84
C THR A 70 -14.65 11.38 2.32
N ASN A 71 -14.06 12.49 1.89
CA ASN A 71 -14.56 13.82 2.21
C ASN A 71 -15.73 14.21 1.28
N PRO A 72 -16.69 15.02 1.76
CA PRO A 72 -17.70 15.63 0.90
C PRO A 72 -17.06 16.49 -0.21
N PRO A 73 -17.72 16.65 -1.38
CA PRO A 73 -17.15 17.38 -2.52
C PRO A 73 -16.70 18.81 -2.18
N ALA A 74 -17.39 19.51 -1.27
CA ALA A 74 -17.01 20.86 -0.84
C ALA A 74 -15.64 20.89 -0.13
N ILE A 75 -15.40 19.92 0.75
CA ILE A 75 -14.14 19.79 1.51
C ILE A 75 -12.99 19.41 0.57
N GLN A 76 -13.24 18.52 -0.40
CA GLN A 76 -12.22 18.15 -1.40
C GLN A 76 -11.79 19.36 -2.23
N ARG A 77 -12.75 20.16 -2.74
CA ARG A 77 -12.44 21.39 -3.49
C ARG A 77 -11.63 22.39 -2.68
N LEU A 78 -11.98 22.57 -1.40
CA LEU A 78 -11.24 23.46 -0.51
C LEU A 78 -9.80 22.99 -0.33
N ARG A 79 -9.60 21.70 -0.05
CA ARG A 79 -8.28 21.09 0.11
C ARG A 79 -7.43 21.27 -1.15
N ASP A 80 -8.00 21.03 -2.33
CA ASP A 80 -7.28 21.11 -3.60
C ASP A 80 -6.89 22.56 -3.95
N ARG A 81 -7.74 23.55 -3.61
CA ARG A 81 -7.39 24.99 -3.72
C ARG A 81 -6.21 25.33 -2.81
N ILE A 82 -6.30 25.00 -1.52
CA ILE A 82 -5.23 25.27 -0.54
C ILE A 82 -3.92 24.63 -1.02
N TRP A 83 -3.97 23.39 -1.50
CA TRP A 83 -2.78 22.70 -2.00
C TRP A 83 -2.18 23.38 -3.24
N THR A 84 -3.02 23.94 -4.11
CA THR A 84 -2.56 24.70 -5.28
C THR A 84 -1.87 25.99 -4.86
N GLU A 85 -2.48 26.75 -3.96
CA GLU A 85 -1.89 27.97 -3.40
C GLU A 85 -0.52 27.70 -2.74
N VAL A 86 -0.42 26.65 -1.91
CA VAL A 86 0.85 26.24 -1.28
C VAL A 86 1.92 25.91 -2.32
N LYS A 87 1.58 25.13 -3.36
CA LYS A 87 2.54 24.76 -4.41
C LYS A 87 2.94 25.92 -5.33
N SER A 88 2.07 26.90 -5.49
CA SER A 88 2.30 28.08 -6.36
C SER A 88 2.93 29.26 -5.62
N SER A 89 3.17 29.15 -4.32
CA SER A 89 3.80 30.19 -3.48
C SER A 89 5.33 30.21 -3.58
N VAL A 90 5.90 29.68 -4.67
CA VAL A 90 7.33 29.74 -5.01
C VAL A 90 7.49 30.48 -6.33
#